data_AF-A0A8H6UFW9-F1
#
_entry.id   AF-A0A8H6UFW9-F1
#
_cell.length_a   1.000
_cell.length_b   1.000
_cell.length_c   1.000
_cell.angle_alpha   90.00
_cell.angle_beta   90.00
_cell.angle_gamma   90.00
#
_symmetry.space_group_name_H-M   'P 1'
#
loop_
_entity.id
_entity.type
_entity.pdbx_description
1 polymer ?
#
loop_
_entity_poly.entity_id
_entity_poly.type
_entity_poly.pdbx_seq_one_letter_code
_entity_poly.pdbx_strand_id
1 'polypeptide(L)'
;MASDQHPAILALRTAALLTSAAGLIALSWSLKHHEGISDDGVGGINPIVLGTIAYAFLWSLIALTTRLVLRRMHIHPAIYLAFDLVAFSANVCTGCIALAILAPGMEGGYNCYSYSESGCDGDVVLRVEAFGYVVVFLNV
;
A
#
# COMPACT_ATOMS: atom_id res chain seq x y z
N MET A 1 14.32 -28.67 11.58
CA MET A 1 13.12 -28.17 10.86
C MET A 1 12.68 -26.90 11.56
N ALA A 2 12.81 -25.75 10.91
CA ALA A 2 12.31 -24.49 11.47
C ALA A 2 10.78 -24.58 11.58
N SER A 3 10.23 -24.31 12.75
CA SER A 3 8.78 -24.36 12.96
C SER A 3 8.13 -23.17 12.28
N ASP A 4 7.28 -23.42 11.28
CA ASP A 4 6.51 -22.39 10.55
C ASP A 4 5.51 -21.63 11.45
N GLN A 5 5.39 -22.02 12.72
CA GLN A 5 4.59 -21.39 13.76
C GLN A 5 5.40 -20.47 14.68
N HIS A 6 6.64 -20.11 14.32
CA HIS A 6 7.43 -19.21 15.14
C HIS A 6 6.67 -17.87 15.34
N PRO A 7 6.50 -17.39 16.59
CA PRO A 7 5.65 -16.24 16.90
C PRO A 7 6.08 -14.97 16.16
N ALA A 8 7.38 -14.84 15.89
CA ALA A 8 7.90 -13.73 15.07
C ALA A 8 7.29 -13.71 13.65
N ILE A 9 7.10 -14.86 13.00
CA ILE A 9 6.58 -14.91 11.63
C ILE A 9 5.09 -14.54 11.61
N LEU A 10 4.34 -14.99 12.62
CA LEU A 10 2.94 -14.59 12.81
C LEU A 10 2.83 -13.09 13.06
N ALA A 11 3.67 -12.54 13.94
CA ALA A 11 3.70 -11.10 14.25
C ALA A 11 4.01 -10.25 13.01
N LEU A 12 5.03 -10.64 12.23
CA LEU A 12 5.39 -9.99 10.96
C LEU A 12 4.22 -9.95 9.98
N ARG A 13 3.52 -11.09 9.79
CA ARG A 13 2.35 -11.16 8.89
C ARG A 13 1.19 -10.30 9.38
N THR A 14 0.94 -10.25 10.69
CA THR A 14 -0.10 -9.36 11.25
C THR A 14 0.27 -7.89 11.11
N ALA A 15 1.54 -7.53 11.29
CA ALA A 15 2.02 -6.16 11.08
C ALA A 15 1.91 -5.74 9.61
N ALA A 16 2.29 -6.63 8.67
CA ALA A 16 2.14 -6.44 7.24
C ALA A 16 0.67 -6.24 6.84
N LEU A 17 -0.26 -6.98 7.45
CA LEU A 17 -1.71 -6.81 7.23
C LEU A 17 -2.21 -5.44 7.72
N LEU A 18 -1.82 -5.03 8.93
CA LEU A 18 -2.26 -3.76 9.52
C LEU A 18 -1.72 -2.56 8.75
N THR A 19 -0.45 -2.60 8.37
CA THR A 19 0.19 -1.56 7.55
C THR A 19 -0.41 -1.52 6.15
N SER A 20 -0.59 -2.67 5.50
CA SER A 20 -1.28 -2.71 4.20
C SER A 20 -2.70 -2.16 4.28
N ALA A 21 -3.47 -2.48 5.32
CA ALA A 21 -4.82 -1.95 5.50
C ALA A 21 -4.83 -0.42 5.67
N ALA A 22 -3.87 0.14 6.43
CA ALA A 22 -3.72 1.59 6.57
C ALA A 22 -3.43 2.25 5.21
N GLY A 23 -2.53 1.68 4.42
CA GLY A 23 -2.23 2.16 3.05
C GLY A 23 -3.43 2.07 2.11
N LEU A 24 -4.19 0.97 2.16
CA LEU A 24 -5.42 0.81 1.36
C LEU A 24 -6.46 1.89 1.69
N ILE A 25 -6.69 2.16 2.98
CA ILE A 25 -7.67 3.16 3.41
C ILE A 25 -7.23 4.55 2.96
N ALA A 26 -5.96 4.90 3.17
CA ALA A 26 -5.40 6.19 2.78
C ALA A 26 -5.51 6.43 1.26
N LEU A 27 -5.03 5.49 0.44
CA LEU A 27 -5.06 5.65 -1.01
C LEU A 27 -6.47 5.57 -1.61
N SER A 28 -7.34 4.71 -1.06
CA SER A 28 -8.75 4.64 -1.49
C SER A 28 -9.50 5.93 -1.18
N TRP A 29 -9.18 6.58 -0.07
CA TRP A 29 -9.70 7.89 0.27
C TRP A 29 -9.15 8.95 -0.70
N SER A 30 -7.84 8.95 -0.95
CA SER A 30 -7.20 9.90 -1.88
C SER A 30 -7.81 9.84 -3.28
N LEU A 31 -7.99 8.63 -3.82
CA LEU A 31 -8.60 8.39 -5.15
C LEU A 31 -9.93 9.11 -5.35
N LYS A 32 -10.78 9.20 -4.33
CA LYS A 32 -12.07 9.91 -4.42
C LYS A 32 -11.90 11.43 -4.37
N HIS A 33 -10.85 11.94 -3.75
CA HIS A 33 -10.61 13.38 -3.59
C HIS A 33 -9.83 13.99 -4.76
N HIS A 34 -9.35 13.15 -5.70
CA HIS A 34 -8.80 13.60 -6.98
C HIS A 34 -9.85 14.18 -7.94
N GLU A 35 -11.14 13.90 -7.76
CA GLU A 35 -12.20 14.48 -8.60
C GLU A 35 -12.23 16.04 -8.55
N GLY A 36 -11.70 16.64 -7.48
CA GLY A 36 -11.61 18.09 -7.30
C GLY A 36 -10.27 18.74 -7.70
N ILE A 37 -9.27 17.95 -8.11
CA ILE A 37 -7.89 18.39 -8.38
C ILE A 37 -7.69 18.64 -9.87
N SER A 38 -7.22 19.85 -10.21
CA SER A 38 -7.03 20.30 -11.59
C SER A 38 -5.69 19.89 -12.20
N ASP A 39 -4.71 19.51 -11.39
CA ASP A 39 -3.39 19.04 -11.81
C ASP A 39 -3.24 17.54 -11.51
N ASP A 40 -4.08 16.73 -12.16
CA ASP A 40 -4.17 15.29 -11.95
C ASP A 40 -3.09 14.51 -12.73
N GLY A 41 -1.83 14.85 -12.49
CA GLY A 41 -0.69 14.03 -12.94
C GLY A 41 -0.44 12.81 -12.03
N VAL A 42 -0.87 12.88 -10.77
CA VAL A 42 -0.54 11.91 -9.71
C VAL A 42 -1.70 10.94 -9.40
N GLY A 43 -2.96 11.33 -9.60
CA GLY A 43 -4.11 10.45 -9.36
C GLY A 43 -4.11 9.21 -10.26
N GLY A 44 -3.44 9.25 -11.41
CA GLY A 44 -3.22 8.10 -12.29
C GLY A 44 -2.34 6.98 -11.70
N ILE A 45 -1.47 7.28 -10.71
CA ILE A 45 -0.57 6.28 -10.10
C ILE A 45 -1.16 5.64 -8.85
N ASN A 46 -1.99 6.38 -8.12
CA ASN A 46 -2.74 5.88 -6.97
C ASN A 46 -3.40 4.51 -7.19
N PRO A 47 -4.14 4.23 -8.29
CA PRO A 47 -4.77 2.93 -8.49
C PRO A 47 -3.75 1.81 -8.68
N ILE A 48 -2.58 2.11 -9.27
CA ILE A 48 -1.50 1.13 -9.46
C ILE A 48 -0.91 0.75 -8.10
N VAL A 49 -0.59 1.74 -7.26
CA VAL A 49 -0.06 1.51 -5.92
C VAL A 49 -1.10 0.83 -5.02
N LEU A 50 -2.37 1.23 -5.12
CA LEU A 50 -3.47 0.57 -4.43
C LEU A 50 -3.55 -0.92 -4.79
N GLY A 51 -3.37 -1.26 -6.07
CA GLY A 51 -3.33 -2.64 -6.54
C GLY A 51 -2.20 -3.45 -5.92
N THR A 52 -0.99 -2.89 -5.80
CA THR A 52 0.15 -3.61 -5.21
C THR A 52 0.00 -3.78 -3.70
N ILE A 53 -0.53 -2.78 -2.98
CA ILE A 53 -0.87 -2.92 -1.56
C ILE A 53 -1.98 -3.97 -1.37
N ALA A 54 -3.01 -3.98 -2.21
CA ALA A 54 -4.09 -4.95 -2.13
C ALA A 54 -3.58 -6.38 -2.34
N TYR A 55 -2.64 -6.56 -3.27
CA TYR A 55 -1.96 -7.83 -3.47
C TYR A 55 -1.17 -8.27 -2.23
N ALA A 56 -0.34 -7.38 -1.64
CA ALA A 56 0.42 -7.68 -0.43
C ALA A 56 -0.48 -8.02 0.78
N PHE A 57 -1.61 -7.31 0.91
CA PHE A 57 -2.64 -7.59 1.92
C PHE A 57 -3.26 -8.97 1.73
N LEU A 58 -3.76 -9.27 0.52
CA LEU A 58 -4.39 -10.56 0.21
C LEU A 58 -3.42 -11.72 0.40
N TRP A 59 -2.17 -11.56 -0.05
CA TRP A 59 -1.15 -12.58 0.11
C TRP A 59 -0.84 -12.85 1.59
N SER A 60 -0.65 -11.80 2.39
CA SER A 60 -0.43 -11.94 3.83
C SER A 60 -1.61 -12.58 4.54
N LEU A 61 -2.85 -12.29 4.11
CA LEU A 61 -4.06 -12.89 4.65
C LEU A 61 -4.16 -14.38 4.30
N ILE A 62 -3.86 -14.75 3.05
CA ILE A 62 -3.82 -16.15 2.60
C ILE A 62 -2.75 -16.91 3.38
N ALA A 63 -1.54 -16.36 3.51
CA ALA A 63 -0.46 -17.00 4.26
C ALA A 63 -0.84 -17.19 5.74
N LEU A 64 -1.44 -16.19 6.38
CA LEU A 64 -1.86 -16.25 7.77
C LEU A 64 -3.01 -17.25 7.99
N THR A 65 -4.05 -17.20 7.16
CA THR A 65 -5.20 -18.11 7.24
C THR A 65 -4.77 -19.56 7.00
N THR A 66 -3.89 -19.80 6.03
CA THR A 66 -3.37 -21.14 5.76
C THR A 66 -2.59 -21.67 6.96
N ARG A 67 -1.76 -20.84 7.62
CA ARG A 67 -1.00 -21.25 8.81
C ARG A 67 -1.88 -21.47 10.05
N LEU A 68 -2.93 -20.65 10.23
CA LEU A 68 -3.80 -20.71 11.42
C LEU A 68 -4.87 -21.81 11.32
N VAL A 69 -5.52 -21.93 10.16
CA VAL A 69 -6.66 -22.82 9.91
C VAL A 69 -6.18 -24.18 9.39
N LEU A 70 -5.31 -24.18 8.39
CA LEU A 70 -4.86 -25.39 7.70
C LEU A 70 -3.54 -25.88 8.31
N ARG A 71 -3.45 -25.98 9.65
CA ARG A 71 -2.25 -26.33 10.44
C ARG A 71 -1.47 -27.59 10.00
N ARG A 72 -2.01 -28.39 9.08
CA ARG A 72 -1.39 -29.60 8.51
C ARG A 72 -1.01 -29.48 7.03
N MET A 73 -1.32 -28.38 6.35
CA MET A 73 -0.85 -28.14 4.98
C MET A 73 0.59 -27.67 5.00
N HIS A 74 1.47 -28.55 4.56
CA HIS A 74 2.89 -28.25 4.41
C HIS A 74 3.11 -27.60 3.05
N ILE A 75 2.98 -26.27 2.99
CA ILE A 75 3.37 -25.49 1.82
C ILE A 75 4.89 -25.33 1.85
N HIS A 76 5.55 -25.66 0.75
CA HIS A 76 7.01 -25.55 0.64
C HIS A 76 7.45 -24.10 0.93
N PRO A 77 8.46 -23.88 1.81
CA PRO A 77 8.86 -22.54 2.25
C PRO A 77 9.28 -21.62 1.10
N ALA A 78 9.80 -22.19 0.00
CA ALA A 78 10.15 -21.45 -1.21
C ALA A 78 8.94 -20.74 -1.85
N ILE A 79 7.72 -21.28 -1.70
CA ILE A 79 6.51 -20.66 -2.24
C ILE A 79 6.21 -19.36 -1.48
N TYR A 80 6.32 -19.37 -0.15
CA TYR A 80 6.16 -18.16 0.66
C TYR A 80 7.18 -17.09 0.28
N LEU A 81 8.44 -17.49 0.14
CA LEU A 81 9.51 -16.57 -0.23
C LEU A 81 9.30 -15.97 -1.63
N ALA A 82 8.89 -16.77 -2.62
CA ALA A 82 8.67 -16.29 -3.98
C ALA A 82 7.57 -15.22 -4.04
N PHE A 83 6.43 -15.48 -3.40
CA PHE A 83 5.33 -14.52 -3.39
C PHE A 83 5.61 -13.28 -2.52
N ASP A 84 6.35 -13.44 -1.42
CA ASP A 84 6.82 -12.29 -0.62
C ASP A 84 7.77 -11.40 -1.44
N LEU A 85 8.69 -12.00 -2.20
CA LEU A 85 9.59 -11.25 -3.09
C LEU A 85 8.84 -10.54 -4.23
N VAL A 86 7.81 -11.17 -4.79
CA VAL A 86 6.94 -10.53 -5.79
C VAL A 86 6.19 -9.35 -5.17
N ALA A 87 5.59 -9.52 -4.00
CA ALA A 87 4.91 -8.44 -3.28
C ALA A 87 5.87 -7.30 -2.95
N PHE A 88 7.07 -7.63 -2.44
CA PHE A 88 8.12 -6.67 -2.11
C PHE A 88 8.56 -5.88 -3.34
N SER A 89 8.92 -6.57 -4.42
CA SER A 89 9.38 -5.92 -5.65
C SER A 89 8.30 -5.04 -6.28
N ALA A 90 7.05 -5.50 -6.30
CA ALA A 90 5.93 -4.71 -6.79
C ALA A 90 5.76 -3.42 -5.95
N ASN A 91 5.73 -3.54 -4.63
CA ASN A 91 5.57 -2.40 -3.71
C ASN A 91 6.75 -1.42 -3.78
N VAL A 92 8.00 -1.91 -3.83
CA VAL A 92 9.17 -1.04 -3.96
C VAL A 92 9.17 -0.29 -5.29
N CYS A 93 8.93 -0.99 -6.40
CA CYS A 93 8.91 -0.36 -7.72
C CYS A 93 7.80 0.70 -7.82
N THR A 94 6.56 0.36 -7.43
CA THR A 94 5.44 1.30 -7.51
C THR A 94 5.59 2.45 -6.51
N GLY A 95 6.05 2.18 -5.29
CA GLY A 95 6.33 3.20 -4.27
C GLY A 95 7.41 4.19 -4.71
N CYS A 96 8.51 3.72 -5.32
CA CYS A 96 9.56 4.59 -5.85
C CYS A 96 9.05 5.46 -7.00
N ILE A 97 8.30 4.89 -7.94
CA ILE A 97 7.69 5.64 -9.06
C ILE A 97 6.71 6.69 -8.52
N ALA A 98 5.87 6.30 -7.56
CA ALA A 98 4.88 7.18 -6.95
C ALA A 98 5.54 8.35 -6.21
N LEU A 99 6.59 8.11 -5.43
CA LEU A 99 7.36 9.17 -4.77
C LEU A 99 8.08 10.08 -5.77
N ALA A 100 8.64 9.54 -6.85
CA ALA A 100 9.29 10.35 -7.89
C ALA A 100 8.31 11.29 -8.59
N ILE A 101 7.05 10.86 -8.74
CA ILE A 101 5.99 11.65 -9.38
C ILE A 101 5.32 12.61 -8.39
N LEU A 102 5.29 12.26 -7.09
CA LEU A 102 4.84 13.14 -6.01
C LEU A 102 5.84 14.25 -5.68
N ALA A 103 7.14 14.02 -5.87
CA ALA A 103 8.22 14.96 -5.55
C ALA A 103 8.00 16.40 -6.06
N PRO A 104 7.60 16.66 -7.32
CA PRO A 104 7.30 18.02 -7.77
C PRO A 104 6.08 18.64 -7.07
N GLY A 105 5.10 17.85 -6.65
CA GLY A 105 3.92 18.32 -5.92
C GLY A 105 4.20 18.68 -4.44
N MET A 106 5.29 18.16 -3.87
CA MET A 106 5.68 18.43 -2.48
C MET A 106 6.10 19.87 -2.19
N GLU A 107 6.44 20.66 -3.21
CA GLU A 107 6.85 22.05 -3.03
C GLU A 107 5.68 23.05 -3.04
N GLY A 108 4.49 22.64 -3.52
CA GLY A 108 3.37 23.56 -3.74
C GLY A 108 1.95 23.02 -3.51
N GLY A 109 1.78 21.72 -3.26
CA GLY A 109 0.47 21.08 -3.12
C GLY A 109 -0.31 20.96 -4.43
N TYR A 110 -1.47 20.29 -4.39
CA TYR A 110 -2.35 20.18 -5.55
C TYR A 110 -3.18 21.43 -5.77
N ASN A 111 -3.35 21.80 -7.05
CA ASN A 111 -4.28 22.84 -7.47
C ASN A 111 -5.71 22.29 -7.57
N CYS A 112 -6.70 23.05 -7.11
CA CYS A 112 -8.11 22.67 -7.18
C CYS A 112 -8.80 23.34 -8.39
N TYR A 113 -9.82 22.69 -8.96
CA TYR A 113 -10.60 23.26 -10.08
C TYR A 113 -11.38 24.53 -9.71
N SER A 114 -11.74 24.71 -8.44
CA SER A 114 -12.39 25.91 -7.93
C SER A 114 -11.88 26.24 -6.53
N TYR A 115 -11.30 27.43 -6.36
CA TYR A 115 -10.89 27.97 -5.05
C TYR A 115 -12.08 28.23 -4.10
N SER A 116 -13.33 28.16 -4.60
CA SER A 116 -14.54 28.55 -3.85
C SER A 116 -15.39 27.37 -3.37
N GLU A 117 -15.10 26.13 -3.74
CA GLU A 117 -15.73 24.97 -3.10
C GLU A 117 -14.96 24.62 -1.84
N SER A 118 -15.60 24.81 -0.70
CA SER A 118 -15.08 24.61 0.66
C SER A 118 -14.72 23.16 1.02
N GLY A 119 -14.34 22.34 0.04
CA GLY A 119 -14.10 20.91 0.19
C GLY A 119 -12.85 20.36 -0.51
N CYS A 120 -12.15 21.16 -1.33
CA CYS A 120 -10.90 20.71 -1.95
C CYS A 120 -9.70 21.22 -1.12
N ASP A 121 -9.04 20.30 -0.42
CA ASP A 121 -7.80 20.55 0.32
C ASP A 121 -6.67 19.72 -0.29
N GLY A 122 -6.02 20.30 -1.31
CA GLY A 122 -4.93 19.66 -2.03
C GLY A 122 -3.72 19.31 -1.16
N ASP A 123 -3.48 20.04 -0.06
CA ASP A 123 -2.38 19.73 0.87
C ASP A 123 -2.71 18.47 1.68
N VAL A 124 -3.96 18.31 2.13
CA VAL A 124 -4.39 17.10 2.84
C VAL A 124 -4.30 15.88 1.92
N VAL A 125 -4.74 15.97 0.68
CA VAL A 125 -4.65 14.86 -0.30
C VAL A 125 -3.19 14.45 -0.50
N LEU A 126 -2.31 15.42 -0.74
CA LEU A 126 -0.87 15.19 -0.91
C LEU A 126 -0.23 14.49 0.30
N ARG A 127 -0.57 14.90 1.52
CA ARG A 127 -0.06 14.29 2.76
C ARG A 127 -0.55 12.87 2.95
N VAL A 128 -1.82 12.60 2.63
CA VAL A 128 -2.40 11.26 2.73
C VAL A 128 -1.75 10.31 1.71
N GLU A 129 -1.42 10.80 0.52
CA GLU A 129 -0.67 10.02 -0.47
C GLU A 129 0.76 9.75 -0.06
N ALA A 130 1.47 10.78 0.42
CA ALA A 130 2.82 10.61 0.94
C ALA A 130 2.85 9.55 2.06
N PHE A 131 1.87 9.58 2.97
CA PHE A 131 1.70 8.55 3.98
C PHE A 131 1.45 7.18 3.35
N GLY A 132 0.51 7.07 2.41
CA GLY A 132 0.20 5.82 1.71
C GLY A 132 1.44 5.22 1.03
N TYR A 133 2.21 6.02 0.32
CA TYR A 133 3.43 5.60 -0.38
C TYR A 133 4.56 5.20 0.56
N VAL A 134 4.71 5.86 1.71
CA VAL A 134 5.70 5.44 2.71
C VAL A 134 5.30 4.11 3.35
N VAL A 135 4.00 3.91 3.62
CA VAL A 135 3.47 2.67 4.21
C VAL A 135 3.68 1.46 3.30
N VAL A 136 3.74 1.65 1.98
CA VAL A 136 4.08 0.61 0.99
C VAL A 136 5.46 0.00 1.22
N PHE A 137 6.40 0.72 1.84
CA PHE A 137 7.73 0.18 2.16
C PHE A 137 7.75 -0.63 3.46
N LEU A 138 6.70 -0.53 4.28
CA LEU A 138 6.62 -1.16 5.60
C LEU A 138 5.73 -2.40 5.62
N ASN A 139 5.05 -2.70 4.52
CA ASN A 139 3.95 -3.66 4.48
C ASN A 139 4.29 -5.03 3.87
N VAL A 140 5.58 -5.32 3.65
CA VAL A 140 6.10 -6.62 3.18
C VAL A 140 7.22 -7.13 4.06
#